data_AF-A0A357LLZ1-F1
#
_entry.id   AF-A0A357LLZ1-F1
#
_cell.length_a   1.000
_cell.length_b   1.000
_cell.length_c   1.000
_cell.angle_alpha   90.00
_cell.angle_beta   90.00
_cell.angle_gamma   90.00
#
_symmetry.space_group_name_H-M   'P 1'
#
loop_
_entity.id
_entity.type
_entity.pdbx_description
1 polymer ?
#
loop_
_entity_poly.entity_id
_entity_poly.type
_entity_poly.pdbx_seq_one_letter_code
_entity_poly.pdbx_strand_id
1 'polypeptide(L)'
;MSDQITLRRKVYEVLETTEKRSKLSSIIDIGLVVLIVVNIMSVVLESVESMNSRFGILFEYIEIFSVAVFTIEYLMRLWVCPEDPIEGADKNPRLKHMRSPMAVIDILAILPFYLTYMFAIDLRFLRVLRLLRILKLTRYSSAMTMLLDVFKEEASAFFAGFFILMVLLILAASGAYLAEHQIQPVKFGSIPAAMWWSMATLTTVGYGDVTPVTVAGKIFGACVTIVGIGMAALPAGILANGLATQLNRKREVMAEQFRMALQDGNIDDQEADAIEELRKDLGVSVNVANGILETVQKNKIKTKLHFCPNCGESLSQYAKENV
;
A
#
# COMPACT_ATOMS: atom_id res chain seq x y z
N MET A 1 -37.14 -11.88 17.03
CA MET A 1 -37.59 -11.04 15.89
C MET A 1 -36.53 -11.17 14.82
N SER A 2 -36.85 -11.80 13.69
CA SER A 2 -35.93 -11.90 12.56
C SER A 2 -35.81 -10.52 11.94
N ASP A 3 -34.70 -9.82 12.19
CA ASP A 3 -34.43 -8.55 11.52
C ASP A 3 -34.38 -8.79 10.01
N GLN A 4 -35.40 -8.30 9.30
CA GLN A 4 -35.40 -8.32 7.85
C GLN A 4 -34.27 -7.41 7.38
N ILE A 5 -33.20 -8.01 6.84
CA ILE A 5 -32.08 -7.29 6.25
C ILE A 5 -32.63 -6.38 5.14
N THR A 6 -32.51 -5.07 5.32
CA THR A 6 -32.96 -4.07 4.36
C THR A 6 -32.21 -4.25 3.03
N LEU A 7 -32.84 -3.91 1.90
CA LEU A 7 -32.19 -4.01 0.58
C LEU A 7 -30.84 -3.28 0.54
N ARG A 8 -30.77 -2.12 1.21
CA ARG A 8 -29.55 -1.32 1.33
C ARG A 8 -28.44 -2.05 2.06
N ARG A 9 -28.75 -2.73 3.18
CA ARG A 9 -27.78 -3.55 3.92
C ARG A 9 -27.31 -4.76 3.12
N LYS A 10 -28.18 -5.39 2.33
CA LYS A 10 -27.77 -6.46 1.39
C LYS A 10 -26.80 -5.94 0.33
N VAL A 11 -27.05 -4.75 -0.23
CA VAL A 11 -26.16 -4.13 -1.23
C VAL A 11 -24.84 -3.72 -0.58
N TYR A 12 -24.87 -3.20 0.65
CA TYR A 12 -23.68 -2.94 1.45
C TYR A 12 -22.84 -4.21 1.61
N GLU A 13 -23.44 -5.32 2.05
CA GLU A 13 -22.74 -6.61 2.22
C GLU A 13 -22.14 -7.18 0.93
N VAL A 14 -22.66 -6.79 -0.24
CA VAL A 14 -22.13 -7.23 -1.54
C VAL A 14 -21.00 -6.31 -2.03
N LEU A 15 -21.10 -5.01 -1.79
CA LEU A 15 -20.16 -3.99 -2.30
C LEU A 15 -18.98 -3.71 -1.36
N GLU A 16 -19.20 -3.81 -0.05
CA GLU A 16 -18.15 -3.73 0.96
C GLU A 16 -17.66 -5.12 1.31
N THR A 17 -16.35 -5.23 1.51
CA THR A 17 -15.68 -6.44 1.97
C THR A 17 -16.04 -6.67 3.44
N THR A 18 -17.23 -7.21 3.68
CA THR A 18 -17.74 -7.56 5.01
C THR A 18 -17.68 -9.06 5.25
N GLU A 19 -17.71 -9.43 6.53
CA GLU A 19 -17.49 -10.76 7.17
C GLU A 19 -18.04 -11.99 6.41
N LYS A 20 -19.06 -11.84 5.55
CA LYS A 20 -19.60 -12.91 4.69
C LYS A 20 -19.36 -12.62 3.21
N ARG A 21 -18.16 -12.98 2.73
CA ARG A 21 -17.81 -12.85 1.31
C ARG A 21 -18.69 -13.74 0.42
N SER A 22 -19.75 -13.16 -0.14
CA SER A 22 -20.63 -13.87 -1.07
C SER A 22 -19.90 -14.12 -2.40
N LYS A 23 -20.26 -15.21 -3.10
CA LYS A 23 -19.75 -15.48 -4.46
C LYS A 23 -20.01 -14.29 -5.41
N LEU A 24 -21.12 -13.58 -5.21
CA LEU A 24 -21.49 -12.41 -5.99
C LEU A 24 -20.52 -11.24 -5.78
N SER A 25 -20.15 -10.94 -4.53
CA SER A 25 -19.16 -9.91 -4.21
C SER A 25 -17.83 -10.18 -4.91
N SER A 26 -17.34 -11.43 -4.86
CA SER A 26 -16.10 -11.82 -5.54
C SER A 26 -16.16 -11.66 -7.07
N ILE A 27 -17.31 -11.96 -7.69
CA ILE A 27 -17.49 -11.77 -9.14
C ILE A 27 -17.45 -10.29 -9.51
N ILE A 28 -18.10 -9.44 -8.71
CA ILE A 28 -18.10 -7.98 -8.91
C ILE A 28 -16.67 -7.43 -8.77
N ASP A 29 -15.95 -7.81 -7.72
CA ASP A 29 -14.56 -7.40 -7.48
C ASP A 29 -13.67 -7.76 -8.68
N ILE A 30 -13.74 -9.03 -9.13
CA ILE A 30 -12.96 -9.52 -10.28
C ILE A 30 -13.35 -8.76 -11.54
N GLY A 31 -14.65 -8.53 -11.77
CA GLY A 31 -15.14 -7.75 -12.90
C GLY A 31 -14.60 -6.32 -12.92
N LEU A 32 -14.57 -5.64 -11.78
CA LEU A 32 -14.04 -4.29 -11.63
C LEU A 32 -12.52 -4.26 -11.84
N VAL A 33 -11.78 -5.24 -11.30
CA VAL A 33 -10.33 -5.37 -11.53
C VAL A 33 -10.03 -5.60 -13.01
N VAL A 34 -10.74 -6.51 -13.67
CA VAL A 34 -10.58 -6.74 -15.12
C VAL A 34 -10.87 -5.47 -15.91
N LEU A 35 -11.93 -4.73 -15.56
CA LEU A 35 -12.27 -3.48 -16.22
C LEU A 35 -11.20 -2.39 -16.03
N ILE A 36 -10.60 -2.30 -14.83
CA ILE A 36 -9.48 -1.39 -14.57
C ILE A 36 -8.28 -1.76 -15.47
N VAL A 37 -7.91 -3.04 -15.52
CA VAL A 37 -6.78 -3.52 -16.34
C VAL A 37 -7.03 -3.27 -17.82
N VAL A 38 -8.21 -3.62 -18.33
CA VAL A 38 -8.59 -3.37 -19.74
C VAL A 38 -8.52 -1.88 -20.06
N ASN A 39 -9.00 -1.02 -19.17
CA ASN A 39 -8.95 0.41 -19.40
C ASN A 39 -7.50 0.96 -19.38
N ILE A 40 -6.66 0.53 -18.44
CA ILE A 40 -5.24 0.93 -18.43
C ILE A 40 -4.55 0.48 -19.74
N MET A 41 -4.80 -0.76 -20.18
CA MET A 41 -4.27 -1.25 -21.45
C MET A 41 -4.79 -0.41 -22.63
N SER A 42 -6.07 -0.01 -22.61
CA SER A 42 -6.64 0.90 -23.60
C SER A 42 -5.88 2.23 -23.66
N VAL A 43 -5.60 2.87 -22.51
CA VAL A 43 -4.84 4.13 -22.45
C VAL A 43 -3.40 3.97 -22.96
N VAL A 44 -2.75 2.86 -22.61
CA VAL A 44 -1.39 2.56 -23.11
C VAL A 44 -1.39 2.36 -24.62
N LEU A 45 -2.35 1.62 -25.17
CA LEU A 45 -2.46 1.41 -26.61
C LEU A 45 -2.90 2.66 -27.37
N GLU A 46 -3.76 3.50 -26.79
CA GLU A 46 -4.16 4.81 -27.33
C GLU A 46 -2.95 5.75 -27.48
N SER A 47 -1.91 5.59 -26.64
CA SER A 47 -0.67 6.39 -26.77
C SER A 47 0.16 6.06 -28.01
N VAL A 48 -0.07 4.91 -28.65
CA VAL A 48 0.61 4.50 -29.87
C VAL A 48 -0.19 4.97 -31.08
N GLU A 49 0.38 5.87 -31.88
CA GLU A 49 -0.33 6.56 -32.96
C GLU A 49 -0.95 5.59 -33.99
N SER A 50 -0.24 4.52 -34.38
CA SER A 50 -0.75 3.50 -35.29
C SER A 50 -1.96 2.72 -34.75
N MET A 51 -2.01 2.50 -33.42
CA MET A 51 -3.12 1.85 -32.75
C MET A 51 -4.31 2.81 -32.62
N ASN A 52 -4.05 4.07 -32.25
CA ASN A 52 -5.07 5.09 -32.11
C ASN A 52 -5.77 5.39 -33.45
N SER A 53 -5.03 5.49 -34.55
CA SER A 53 -5.63 5.71 -35.87
C SER A 53 -6.56 4.58 -36.31
N ARG A 54 -6.34 3.34 -35.85
CA ARG A 54 -7.12 2.15 -36.23
C ARG A 54 -8.26 1.82 -35.26
N PHE A 55 -8.06 2.06 -33.97
CA PHE A 55 -8.94 1.61 -32.88
C PHE A 55 -9.40 2.74 -31.94
N GLY A 56 -9.12 4.01 -32.25
CA GLY A 56 -9.45 5.15 -31.37
C GLY A 56 -10.91 5.18 -30.93
N ILE A 57 -11.85 4.89 -31.83
CA ILE A 57 -13.29 4.80 -31.53
C ILE A 57 -13.58 3.69 -30.50
N LEU A 58 -12.92 2.53 -30.64
CA LEU A 58 -13.07 1.42 -29.67
C LEU A 58 -12.55 1.83 -28.29
N PHE A 59 -11.40 2.50 -28.22
CA PHE A 59 -10.83 3.00 -26.96
C PHE A 59 -11.74 4.04 -26.30
N GLU A 60 -12.38 4.91 -27.08
CA GLU A 60 -13.38 5.85 -26.57
C GLU A 60 -14.60 5.13 -25.97
N TYR A 61 -15.13 4.09 -26.64
CA TYR A 61 -16.23 3.29 -26.07
C TYR A 61 -15.83 2.57 -24.79
N ILE A 62 -14.62 2.00 -24.73
CA ILE A 62 -14.08 1.38 -23.51
C ILE A 62 -14.01 2.42 -22.38
N GLU A 63 -13.56 3.64 -22.69
CA GLU A 63 -13.48 4.73 -21.73
C GLU A 63 -14.88 5.09 -21.19
N ILE A 64 -15.82 5.41 -22.07
CA ILE A 64 -17.19 5.80 -21.69
C ILE A 64 -17.86 4.70 -20.87
N PHE A 65 -17.75 3.44 -21.32
CA PHE A 65 -18.31 2.30 -20.59
C PHE A 65 -17.69 2.16 -19.20
N SER A 66 -16.36 2.20 -19.10
CA SER A 66 -15.67 2.04 -17.83
C SER A 66 -15.98 3.16 -16.84
N VAL A 67 -16.02 4.42 -17.30
CA VAL A 67 -16.38 5.58 -16.46
C VAL A 67 -17.82 5.47 -16.00
N ALA A 68 -18.75 5.06 -16.87
CA ALA A 68 -20.14 4.83 -16.46
C ALA A 68 -20.24 3.79 -15.34
N VAL A 69 -19.54 2.66 -15.47
CA VAL A 69 -19.50 1.62 -14.43
C VAL A 69 -18.89 2.14 -13.13
N PHE A 70 -17.75 2.84 -13.19
CA PHE A 70 -17.10 3.38 -11.98
C PHE A 70 -17.90 4.49 -11.30
N THR A 71 -18.61 5.33 -12.07
CA THR A 71 -19.52 6.32 -11.52
C THR A 71 -20.69 5.65 -10.82
N ILE A 72 -21.31 4.63 -11.43
CA ILE A 72 -22.38 3.86 -10.79
C ILE A 72 -21.87 3.20 -9.51
N GLU A 73 -20.69 2.57 -9.55
CA GLU A 73 -20.04 1.98 -8.37
C GLU A 73 -19.88 3.01 -7.24
N TYR A 74 -19.33 4.19 -7.55
CA TYR A 74 -19.12 5.26 -6.58
C TYR A 74 -20.44 5.76 -5.97
N LEU A 75 -21.46 5.98 -6.79
CA LEU A 75 -22.78 6.41 -6.33
C LEU A 75 -23.47 5.34 -5.46
N MET A 76 -23.34 4.07 -5.83
CA MET A 76 -23.86 2.96 -5.01
C MET A 76 -23.15 2.91 -3.65
N ARG A 77 -21.82 3.04 -3.61
CA ARG A 77 -21.05 3.11 -2.35
C ARG A 77 -21.50 4.29 -1.48
N LEU A 78 -21.66 5.47 -2.05
CA LEU A 78 -22.16 6.66 -1.34
C LEU A 78 -23.61 6.49 -0.82
N TRP A 79 -24.43 5.70 -1.51
CA TRP A 79 -25.79 5.38 -1.08
C TRP A 79 -25.82 4.40 0.11
N VAL A 80 -24.95 3.38 0.09
CA VAL A 80 -24.89 2.34 1.14
C VAL A 80 -24.00 2.71 2.34
N CYS A 81 -23.09 3.69 2.22
CA CYS A 81 -22.12 4.03 3.27
C CYS A 81 -22.71 4.31 4.68
N PRO A 82 -23.96 4.75 4.88
CA PRO A 82 -24.51 4.90 6.23
C PRO A 82 -24.86 3.58 6.94
N GLU A 83 -24.79 2.44 6.25
CA GLU A 83 -24.83 1.11 6.90
C GLU A 83 -23.46 0.69 7.46
N ASP A 84 -22.40 1.44 7.14
CA ASP A 84 -21.06 1.20 7.68
C ASP A 84 -21.02 1.49 9.20
N PRO A 85 -20.45 0.59 10.03
CA PRO A 85 -20.41 0.78 11.48
C PRO A 85 -19.65 2.05 11.94
N ILE A 86 -18.64 2.46 11.19
CA ILE A 86 -17.73 3.57 11.52
C ILE A 86 -18.22 4.88 10.89
N GLU A 87 -18.61 4.84 9.61
CA GLU A 87 -19.08 6.02 8.90
C GLU A 87 -20.53 6.36 9.24
N GLY A 88 -21.39 5.35 9.39
CA GLY A 88 -22.80 5.47 9.75
C GLY A 88 -23.05 6.09 11.13
N ALA A 89 -22.10 5.99 12.05
CA ALA A 89 -22.16 6.61 13.38
C ALA A 89 -21.94 8.14 13.35
N ASP A 90 -21.51 8.71 12.23
CA ASP A 90 -21.29 10.14 12.09
C ASP A 90 -22.59 10.93 11.86
N LYS A 91 -22.57 12.24 12.16
CA LYS A 91 -23.69 13.15 11.89
C LYS A 91 -23.98 13.28 10.39
N ASN A 92 -22.95 13.19 9.55
CA ASN A 92 -23.12 13.20 8.10
C ASN A 92 -22.27 12.08 7.46
N PRO A 93 -22.80 10.84 7.46
CA PRO A 93 -22.05 9.65 7.04
C PRO A 93 -21.55 9.76 5.60
N ARG A 94 -22.33 10.42 4.72
CA ARG A 94 -21.97 10.62 3.32
C ARG A 94 -20.78 11.56 3.15
N LEU A 95 -20.77 12.68 3.88
CA LEU A 95 -19.65 13.63 3.81
C LEU A 95 -18.36 13.02 4.37
N LYS A 96 -18.48 12.21 5.44
CA LYS A 96 -17.36 11.45 5.99
C LYS A 96 -16.83 10.45 4.96
N HIS A 97 -17.72 9.70 4.31
CA HIS A 97 -17.35 8.77 3.24
C HIS A 97 -16.62 9.47 2.09
N MET A 98 -17.15 10.59 1.58
CA MET A 98 -16.53 11.35 0.48
C MET A 98 -15.10 11.83 0.78
N ARG A 99 -14.76 12.03 2.06
CA ARG A 99 -13.41 12.43 2.51
C ARG A 99 -12.52 11.24 2.86
N SER A 100 -13.05 10.02 2.81
CA SER A 100 -12.25 8.81 3.02
C SER A 100 -11.21 8.66 1.90
N PRO A 101 -10.00 8.14 2.17
CA PRO A 101 -8.97 7.96 1.15
C PRO A 101 -9.44 7.14 -0.05
N MET A 102 -10.25 6.10 0.18
CA MET A 102 -10.74 5.22 -0.88
C MET A 102 -11.80 5.91 -1.76
N ALA A 103 -12.72 6.68 -1.16
CA ALA A 103 -13.69 7.45 -1.94
C ALA A 103 -13.01 8.56 -2.76
N VAL A 104 -11.95 9.18 -2.24
CA VAL A 104 -11.15 10.16 -3.00
C VAL A 104 -10.51 9.50 -4.22
N ILE A 105 -9.94 8.31 -4.08
CA ILE A 105 -9.41 7.52 -5.21
C ILE A 105 -10.51 7.24 -6.25
N ASP A 106 -11.71 6.85 -5.81
CA ASP A 106 -12.83 6.58 -6.70
C ASP A 106 -13.26 7.82 -7.49
N ILE A 107 -13.29 9.00 -6.85
CA ILE A 107 -13.55 10.28 -7.53
C ILE A 107 -12.43 10.60 -8.53
N LEU A 108 -11.16 10.50 -8.12
CA LEU A 108 -10.02 10.81 -8.98
C LEU A 108 -9.96 9.90 -10.23
N ALA A 109 -10.49 8.68 -10.15
CA ALA A 109 -10.54 7.75 -11.27
C ALA A 109 -11.54 8.16 -12.36
N ILE A 110 -12.65 8.83 -12.01
CA ILE A 110 -13.69 9.26 -12.96
C ILE A 110 -13.57 10.74 -13.35
N LEU A 111 -12.92 11.55 -12.52
CA LEU A 111 -12.79 12.99 -12.66
C LEU A 111 -12.24 13.45 -14.03
N PRO A 112 -11.18 12.84 -14.60
CA PRO A 112 -10.61 13.30 -15.88
C PRO A 112 -11.62 13.31 -17.03
N PHE A 113 -12.54 12.33 -17.08
CA PHE A 113 -13.58 12.25 -18.11
C PHE A 113 -14.54 13.44 -18.02
N TYR A 114 -15.10 13.67 -16.83
CA TYR A 114 -16.05 14.76 -16.60
C TYR A 114 -15.42 16.15 -16.80
N LEU A 115 -14.17 16.35 -16.36
CA LEU A 115 -13.46 17.61 -16.57
C LEU A 115 -13.22 17.91 -18.05
N THR A 116 -12.87 16.89 -18.84
CA THR A 116 -12.65 17.04 -20.28
C THR A 116 -13.95 17.49 -20.98
N TYR A 117 -15.08 16.90 -20.62
CA TYR A 117 -16.39 17.24 -21.21
C TYR A 117 -16.93 18.60 -20.74
N MET A 118 -16.75 18.95 -19.45
CA MET A 118 -17.29 20.19 -18.89
C MET A 118 -16.51 21.44 -19.29
N PHE A 119 -15.18 21.37 -19.38
CA PHE A 119 -14.35 22.55 -19.55
C PHE A 119 -13.75 22.70 -20.95
N ALA A 120 -13.86 21.69 -21.83
CA ALA A 120 -13.32 21.70 -23.19
C ALA A 120 -11.85 22.19 -23.30
N ILE A 121 -11.07 22.05 -22.23
CA ILE A 121 -9.66 22.45 -22.21
C ILE A 121 -8.88 21.42 -23.04
N ASP A 122 -7.86 21.85 -23.80
CA ASP A 122 -6.93 20.96 -24.52
C ASP A 122 -6.04 20.20 -23.54
N LEU A 123 -6.61 19.16 -22.94
CA LEU A 123 -6.08 18.48 -21.78
C LEU A 123 -5.36 17.19 -22.17
N ARG A 124 -4.35 17.32 -23.03
CA ARG A 124 -3.37 16.24 -23.21
C ARG A 124 -2.83 15.75 -21.86
N PHE A 125 -2.68 16.66 -20.90
CA PHE A 125 -2.27 16.34 -19.53
C PHE A 125 -3.33 15.57 -18.71
N LEU A 126 -4.64 15.85 -18.85
CA LEU A 126 -5.66 15.06 -18.13
C LEU A 126 -5.71 13.60 -18.62
N ARG A 127 -5.24 13.32 -19.83
CA ARG A 127 -5.10 11.93 -20.31
C ARG A 127 -4.17 11.12 -19.43
N VAL A 128 -3.11 11.72 -18.86
CA VAL A 128 -2.22 11.03 -17.92
C VAL A 128 -2.94 10.76 -16.59
N LEU A 129 -3.81 11.68 -16.15
CA LEU A 129 -4.60 11.49 -14.93
C LEU A 129 -5.58 10.31 -15.05
N ARG A 130 -5.95 9.89 -16.26
CA ARG A 130 -6.71 8.64 -16.47
C ARG A 130 -6.00 7.42 -15.88
N LEU A 131 -4.67 7.42 -15.82
CA LEU A 131 -3.90 6.33 -15.20
C LEU A 131 -4.10 6.25 -13.69
N LEU A 132 -4.56 7.32 -13.03
CA LEU A 132 -4.86 7.31 -11.59
C LEU A 132 -5.93 6.27 -11.23
N ARG A 133 -6.76 5.82 -12.18
CA ARG A 133 -7.71 4.72 -11.94
C ARG A 133 -7.03 3.41 -11.52
N ILE A 134 -5.73 3.23 -11.80
CA ILE A 134 -4.94 2.10 -11.29
C ILE A 134 -4.97 2.04 -9.76
N LEU A 135 -5.08 3.20 -9.10
CA LEU A 135 -5.13 3.29 -7.65
C LEU A 135 -6.39 2.62 -7.07
N LYS A 136 -7.47 2.44 -7.87
CA LYS A 136 -8.66 1.67 -7.44
C LYS A 136 -8.31 0.21 -7.10
N LEU A 137 -7.23 -0.35 -7.66
CA LEU A 137 -6.75 -1.70 -7.32
C LEU A 137 -6.43 -1.84 -5.83
N THR A 138 -6.11 -0.74 -5.15
CA THR A 138 -5.87 -0.71 -3.70
C THR A 138 -7.05 -1.28 -2.91
N ARG A 139 -8.29 -1.01 -3.33
CA ARG A 139 -9.50 -1.50 -2.65
C ARG A 139 -9.62 -3.02 -2.71
N TYR A 140 -9.12 -3.63 -3.78
CA TYR A 140 -9.25 -5.06 -4.05
C TYR A 140 -8.02 -5.88 -3.61
N SER A 141 -6.99 -5.21 -3.06
CA SER A 141 -5.73 -5.83 -2.67
C SER A 141 -5.37 -5.49 -1.22
N SER A 142 -5.48 -6.48 -0.34
CA SER A 142 -5.06 -6.36 1.07
C SER A 142 -3.56 -6.10 1.23
N ALA A 143 -2.75 -6.48 0.23
CA ALA A 143 -1.33 -6.14 0.20
C ALA A 143 -1.10 -4.64 -0.03
N MET A 144 -1.90 -4.01 -0.90
CA MET A 144 -1.80 -2.57 -1.16
C MET A 144 -2.29 -1.75 0.03
N THR A 145 -3.38 -2.16 0.71
CA THR A 145 -3.82 -1.50 1.93
C THR A 145 -2.77 -1.60 3.04
N MET A 146 -2.16 -2.77 3.24
CA MET A 146 -1.04 -2.93 4.17
C MET A 146 0.13 -2.01 3.85
N LEU A 147 0.52 -1.88 2.57
CA LEU A 147 1.58 -0.96 2.17
C LEU A 147 1.22 0.50 2.51
N LEU A 148 -0.01 0.92 2.24
CA LEU A 148 -0.47 2.27 2.59
C LEU A 148 -0.48 2.51 4.10
N ASP A 149 -0.82 1.50 4.89
CA ASP A 149 -0.79 1.61 6.35
C ASP A 149 0.66 1.72 6.86
N VAL A 150 1.60 0.98 6.28
CA VAL A 150 3.04 1.17 6.53
C VAL A 150 3.48 2.59 6.18
N PHE A 151 3.08 3.12 5.02
CA PHE A 151 3.42 4.50 4.64
C PHE A 151 2.87 5.54 5.62
N LYS A 152 1.66 5.34 6.15
CA LYS A 152 1.06 6.24 7.14
C LYS A 152 1.78 6.16 8.48
N GLU A 153 2.08 4.96 8.95
CA GLU A 153 2.76 4.74 10.23
C GLU A 153 4.21 5.27 10.19
N GLU A 154 4.90 5.06 9.07
CA GLU A 154 6.30 5.46 8.87
C GLU A 154 6.45 6.84 8.20
N ALA A 155 5.37 7.60 8.06
CA ALA A 155 5.36 8.88 7.32
C ALA A 155 6.39 9.88 7.87
N SER A 156 6.60 9.90 9.18
CA SER A 156 7.58 10.76 9.85
C SER A 156 9.02 10.39 9.47
N ALA A 157 9.33 9.10 9.40
CA ALA A 157 10.65 8.59 8.99
C ALA A 157 10.92 8.89 7.51
N PHE A 158 9.92 8.73 6.65
CA PHE A 158 10.00 9.13 5.24
C PHE A 158 10.24 10.63 5.08
N PHE A 159 9.50 11.46 5.83
CA PHE A 159 9.65 12.91 5.78
C PHE A 159 11.05 13.33 6.24
N ALA A 160 11.56 12.74 7.33
CA ALA A 160 12.92 12.99 7.81
C ALA A 160 13.98 12.58 6.77
N GLY A 161 13.83 11.39 6.15
CA GLY A 161 14.71 10.93 5.09
C GLY A 161 14.69 11.85 3.86
N PHE A 162 13.50 12.24 3.39
CA PHE A 162 13.35 13.18 2.29
C PHE A 162 13.96 14.55 2.59
N PHE A 163 13.79 15.04 3.83
CA PHE A 163 14.41 16.28 4.28
C PHE A 163 15.94 16.20 4.24
N ILE A 164 16.54 15.11 4.75
CA ILE A 164 17.99 14.88 4.68
C ILE A 164 18.47 14.81 3.22
N LEU A 165 17.75 14.09 2.35
CA LEU A 165 18.05 14.03 0.92
C LEU A 165 18.06 15.41 0.27
N MET A 166 17.07 16.26 0.57
CA MET A 166 17.01 17.62 0.04
C MET A 166 18.20 18.48 0.48
N VAL A 167 18.60 18.39 1.75
CA VAL A 167 19.78 19.09 2.26
C VAL A 167 21.04 18.61 1.54
N LEU A 168 21.23 17.28 1.45
CA LEU A 168 22.38 16.69 0.76
C LEU A 168 22.41 17.03 -0.73
N LEU A 169 21.25 17.07 -1.38
CA LEU A 169 21.11 17.44 -2.79
C LEU A 169 21.61 18.87 -3.04
N ILE A 170 21.19 19.82 -2.20
CA ILE A 170 21.63 21.22 -2.30
C ILE A 170 23.13 21.33 -2.03
N LEU A 171 23.66 20.64 -1.01
CA LEU A 171 25.08 20.64 -0.69
C LEU A 171 25.93 20.03 -1.81
N ALA A 172 25.52 18.88 -2.34
CA ALA A 172 26.18 18.22 -3.45
C ALA A 172 26.16 19.08 -4.73
N ALA A 173 25.02 19.69 -5.06
CA ALA A 173 24.89 20.57 -6.21
C ALA A 173 25.77 21.83 -6.08
N SER A 174 25.80 22.43 -4.89
CA SER A 174 26.62 23.61 -4.61
C SER A 174 28.12 23.29 -4.67
N GLY A 175 28.54 22.15 -4.11
CA GLY A 175 29.92 21.70 -4.17
C GLY A 175 30.38 21.35 -5.58
N ALA A 176 29.53 20.67 -6.36
CA ALA A 176 29.82 20.36 -7.76
C ALA A 176 29.88 21.61 -8.64
N TYR A 177 28.96 22.56 -8.42
CA TYR A 177 29.03 23.89 -9.05
C TYR A 177 30.37 24.55 -8.76
N LEU A 178 30.77 24.65 -7.49
CA LEU A 178 32.03 25.31 -7.12
C LEU A 178 33.26 24.63 -7.74
N ALA A 179 33.25 23.30 -7.83
CA ALA A 179 34.36 22.53 -8.38
C ALA A 179 34.43 22.56 -9.92
N GLU A 180 33.29 22.62 -10.61
CA GLU A 180 33.21 22.34 -12.05
C GLU A 180 32.75 23.53 -12.91
N HIS A 181 32.12 24.59 -12.35
CA HIS A 181 31.47 25.60 -13.21
C HIS A 181 32.45 26.30 -14.17
N GLN A 182 33.71 26.50 -13.76
CA GLN A 182 34.70 27.19 -14.60
C GLN A 182 35.09 26.37 -15.83
N ILE A 183 35.14 25.04 -15.71
CA ILE A 183 35.57 24.13 -16.77
C ILE A 183 34.37 23.58 -17.55
N GLN A 184 33.22 23.43 -16.90
CA GLN A 184 31.99 22.92 -17.47
C GLN A 184 30.81 23.91 -17.25
N PRO A 185 30.86 25.14 -17.79
CA PRO A 185 29.83 26.16 -17.56
C PRO A 185 28.47 25.81 -18.13
N VAL A 186 28.39 24.91 -19.12
CA VAL A 186 27.10 24.46 -19.68
C VAL A 186 26.43 23.43 -18.77
N LYS A 187 27.19 22.48 -18.22
CA LYS A 187 26.66 21.37 -17.41
C LYS A 187 26.51 21.73 -15.93
N PHE A 188 27.45 22.51 -15.39
CA PHE A 188 27.50 22.95 -14.00
C PHE A 188 27.40 24.48 -13.88
N GLY A 189 26.71 25.15 -14.82
CA GLY A 189 26.64 26.62 -14.88
C GLY A 189 25.83 27.30 -13.78
N SER A 190 25.03 26.54 -13.04
CA SER A 190 24.25 27.03 -11.90
C SER A 190 24.00 25.89 -10.91
N ILE A 191 23.65 26.23 -9.67
CA ILE A 191 23.30 25.22 -8.66
C ILE A 191 22.12 24.36 -9.15
N PRO A 192 21.01 24.90 -9.69
CA PRO A 192 19.93 24.08 -10.25
C PRO A 192 20.37 23.16 -11.39
N ALA A 193 21.29 23.60 -12.26
CA ALA A 193 21.83 22.73 -13.32
C ALA A 193 22.63 21.57 -12.71
N ALA A 194 23.45 21.84 -11.69
CA ALA A 194 24.20 20.83 -10.96
C ALA A 194 23.31 19.86 -10.14
N MET A 195 22.09 20.26 -9.77
CA MET A 195 21.14 19.39 -9.06
C MET A 195 20.77 18.14 -9.86
N TRP A 196 20.77 18.17 -11.20
CA TRP A 196 20.53 16.98 -12.01
C TRP A 196 21.58 15.90 -11.76
N TRP A 197 22.86 16.27 -11.84
CA TRP A 197 23.97 15.36 -11.55
C TRP A 197 23.94 14.88 -10.09
N SER A 198 23.73 15.81 -9.13
CA SER A 198 23.67 15.47 -7.71
C SER A 198 22.52 14.53 -7.39
N MET A 199 21.34 14.73 -8.00
CA MET A 199 20.19 13.85 -7.83
C MET A 199 20.49 12.46 -8.39
N ALA A 200 20.99 12.37 -9.64
CA ALA A 200 21.34 11.09 -10.26
C ALA A 200 22.44 10.34 -9.49
N THR A 201 23.37 11.05 -8.86
CA THR A 201 24.45 10.47 -8.05
C THR A 201 23.97 10.04 -6.67
N LEU A 202 23.23 10.88 -5.95
CA LEU A 202 22.69 10.58 -4.61
C LEU A 202 21.65 9.45 -4.64
N THR A 203 20.89 9.30 -5.73
CA THR A 203 19.95 8.18 -5.90
C THR A 203 20.59 6.96 -6.56
N THR A 204 21.92 6.97 -6.77
CA THR A 204 22.69 5.87 -7.35
C THR A 204 22.28 5.45 -8.77
N VAL A 205 21.55 6.31 -9.50
CA VAL A 205 21.15 6.05 -10.89
C VAL A 205 22.34 6.21 -11.83
N GLY A 206 23.06 7.33 -11.72
CA GLY A 206 24.32 7.55 -12.42
C GLY A 206 24.27 7.40 -13.94
N TYR A 207 23.39 8.13 -14.65
CA TYR A 207 23.27 8.06 -16.12
C TYR A 207 24.59 8.28 -16.89
N GLY A 208 25.54 9.05 -16.33
CA GLY A 208 26.84 9.31 -16.94
C GLY A 208 26.84 10.38 -18.05
N ASP A 209 25.72 11.04 -18.28
CA ASP A 209 25.54 12.16 -19.22
C ASP A 209 26.27 13.44 -18.75
N VAL A 210 26.31 13.64 -17.43
CA VAL A 210 27.04 14.73 -16.76
C VAL A 210 27.92 14.12 -15.67
N THR A 211 29.21 14.50 -15.63
CA THR A 211 30.16 14.04 -14.60
C THR A 211 31.21 15.12 -14.31
N PRO A 212 31.70 15.25 -13.06
CA PRO A 212 32.85 16.08 -12.75
C PRO A 212 34.11 15.62 -13.49
N VAL A 213 34.83 16.55 -14.10
CA VAL A 213 36.08 16.25 -14.83
C VAL A 213 37.32 16.68 -14.06
N THR A 214 37.20 17.63 -13.14
CA THR A 214 38.30 18.13 -12.32
C THR A 214 38.71 17.13 -11.25
N VAL A 215 39.97 17.22 -10.79
CA VAL A 215 40.45 16.39 -9.69
C VAL A 215 39.64 16.64 -8.41
N ALA A 216 39.41 17.91 -8.07
CA ALA A 216 38.61 18.29 -6.91
C ALA A 216 37.16 17.79 -7.01
N GLY A 217 36.53 17.97 -8.18
CA GLY A 217 35.17 17.50 -8.44
C GLY A 217 35.03 15.98 -8.41
N LYS A 218 36.04 15.23 -8.88
CA LYS A 218 36.07 13.76 -8.76
C LYS A 218 36.21 13.29 -7.32
N ILE A 219 37.10 13.91 -6.53
CA ILE A 219 37.24 13.59 -5.10
C ILE A 219 35.93 13.90 -4.36
N PHE A 220 35.34 15.07 -4.61
CA PHE A 220 34.06 15.44 -4.03
C PHE A 220 32.94 14.49 -4.46
N GLY A 221 32.86 14.16 -5.75
CA GLY A 221 31.89 13.21 -6.29
C GLY A 221 32.02 11.80 -5.71
N ALA A 222 33.23 11.34 -5.42
CA ALA A 222 33.45 10.08 -4.71
C ALA A 222 32.83 10.13 -3.30
N CYS A 223 33.02 11.21 -2.55
CA CYS A 223 32.37 11.40 -1.24
C CYS A 223 30.84 11.43 -1.37
N VAL A 224 30.30 12.18 -2.35
CA VAL A 224 28.86 12.24 -2.61
C VAL A 224 28.29 10.86 -2.96
N THR A 225 29.02 10.05 -3.72
CA THR A 225 28.60 8.70 -4.09
C THR A 225 28.48 7.79 -2.86
N ILE A 226 29.45 7.83 -1.94
CA ILE A 226 29.40 7.05 -0.68
C ILE A 226 28.17 7.45 0.15
N VAL A 227 27.91 8.75 0.27
CA VAL A 227 26.72 9.26 0.98
C VAL A 227 25.42 8.84 0.26
N GLY A 228 25.41 8.86 -1.07
CA GLY A 228 24.28 8.45 -1.90
C GLY A 228 23.86 7.00 -1.65
N ILE A 229 24.81 6.07 -1.51
CA ILE A 229 24.51 4.66 -1.18
C ILE A 229 23.72 4.55 0.13
N GLY A 230 24.13 5.30 1.17
CA GLY A 230 23.41 5.33 2.44
C GLY A 230 22.00 5.90 2.30
N MET A 231 21.85 6.96 1.51
CA MET A 231 20.56 7.62 1.29
C MET A 231 19.59 6.74 0.48
N ALA A 232 20.08 6.03 -0.53
CA ALA A 232 19.28 5.12 -1.34
C ALA A 232 18.74 3.91 -0.53
N ALA A 233 19.46 3.48 0.51
CA ALA A 233 19.06 2.37 1.36
C ALA A 233 17.91 2.74 2.34
N LEU A 234 17.74 4.02 2.69
CA LEU A 234 16.80 4.46 3.73
C LEU A 234 15.33 4.13 3.42
N PRO A 235 14.74 4.50 2.26
CA PRO A 235 13.34 4.19 1.95
C PRO A 235 13.06 2.69 1.97
N ALA A 236 13.98 1.90 1.43
CA ALA A 236 13.86 0.44 1.42
C ALA A 236 13.90 -0.15 2.83
N GLY A 237 14.80 0.34 3.69
CA GLY A 237 14.89 -0.09 5.09
C GLY A 237 13.66 0.26 5.92
N ILE A 238 13.13 1.48 5.76
CA ILE A 238 11.90 1.94 6.42
C ILE A 238 10.72 1.05 6.01
N LEU A 239 10.53 0.81 4.71
CA LEU A 239 9.45 -0.05 4.22
C LEU A 239 9.59 -1.49 4.69
N ALA A 240 10.80 -2.06 4.63
CA ALA A 240 11.04 -3.42 5.07
C ALA A 240 10.71 -3.59 6.56
N ASN A 241 11.14 -2.64 7.40
CA ASN A 241 10.85 -2.65 8.83
C ASN A 241 9.35 -2.48 9.11
N GLY A 242 8.68 -1.54 8.43
CA GLY A 242 7.24 -1.32 8.60
C GLY A 242 6.42 -2.54 8.17
N LEU A 243 6.74 -3.15 7.04
CA LEU A 243 6.12 -4.41 6.59
C LEU A 243 6.36 -5.55 7.57
N ALA A 244 7.58 -5.71 8.06
CA ALA A 244 7.90 -6.73 9.07
C ALA A 244 7.09 -6.52 10.36
N THR A 245 6.96 -5.27 10.81
CA THR A 245 6.17 -4.89 11.99
C THR A 245 4.68 -5.22 11.80
N GLN A 246 4.10 -4.86 10.65
CA GLN A 246 2.71 -5.19 10.33
C GLN A 246 2.48 -6.71 10.26
N LEU A 247 3.39 -7.45 9.63
CA LEU A 247 3.30 -8.91 9.56
C LEU A 247 3.43 -9.57 10.94
N ASN A 248 4.34 -9.07 11.79
CA ASN A 248 4.48 -9.56 13.16
C ASN A 248 3.22 -9.29 13.99
N ARG A 249 2.62 -8.10 13.88
CA ARG A 249 1.36 -7.77 14.55
C ARG A 249 0.23 -8.72 14.13
N LYS A 250 0.11 -9.04 12.84
CA LYS A 250 -0.87 -10.04 12.36
C LYS A 250 -0.61 -11.44 12.93
N ARG A 251 0.66 -11.85 13.02
CA ARG A 251 1.05 -13.13 13.63
C ARG A 251 0.73 -13.16 15.12
N GLU A 252 0.94 -12.08 15.86
CA GLU A 252 0.62 -11.97 17.28
C GLU A 252 -0.88 -12.07 17.54
N VAL A 253 -1.71 -11.33 16.79
CA VAL A 253 -3.18 -11.43 16.88
C VAL A 253 -3.65 -12.86 16.63
N MET A 254 -3.12 -13.51 15.61
CA MET A 254 -3.44 -14.92 15.31
C MET A 254 -2.94 -15.87 16.40
N ALA A 255 -1.74 -15.64 16.95
CA ALA A 255 -1.19 -16.46 18.02
C ALA A 255 -2.03 -16.37 19.31
N GLU A 256 -2.53 -15.18 19.65
CA GLU A 256 -3.46 -15.01 20.78
C GLU A 256 -4.77 -15.76 20.56
N GLN A 257 -5.34 -15.71 19.36
CA GLN A 257 -6.55 -16.47 19.05
C GLN A 257 -6.32 -17.98 19.21
N PHE A 258 -5.19 -18.50 18.73
CA PHE A 258 -4.82 -19.90 18.96
C PHE A 258 -4.59 -20.23 20.44
N ARG A 259 -4.04 -19.31 21.24
CA ARG A 259 -3.87 -19.51 22.69
C ARG A 259 -5.20 -19.59 23.42
N MET A 260 -6.15 -18.74 23.05
CA MET A 260 -7.51 -18.73 23.59
C MET A 260 -8.23 -20.04 23.25
N ALA A 261 -8.25 -20.42 21.97
CA ALA A 261 -8.90 -21.66 21.52
C ALA A 261 -8.23 -22.92 22.10
N LEU A 262 -6.92 -22.91 22.30
CA LEU A 262 -6.24 -24.04 22.93
C LEU A 262 -6.37 -24.05 24.44
N GLN A 263 -7.04 -23.11 25.11
CA GLN A 263 -7.00 -22.99 26.57
C GLN A 263 -7.52 -24.26 27.26
N ASP A 264 -8.66 -24.78 26.81
CA ASP A 264 -9.30 -26.01 27.28
C ASP A 264 -8.59 -27.30 26.79
N GLY A 265 -7.72 -27.18 25.78
CA GLY A 265 -6.90 -28.25 25.24
C GLY A 265 -7.42 -28.88 23.95
N ASN A 266 -8.57 -28.48 23.42
CA ASN A 266 -9.09 -28.97 22.15
C ASN A 266 -9.84 -27.86 21.40
N ILE A 267 -9.46 -27.61 20.15
CA ILE A 267 -10.14 -26.62 19.30
C ILE A 267 -11.47 -27.24 18.84
N ASP A 268 -12.59 -26.60 19.17
CA ASP A 268 -13.91 -27.03 18.69
C ASP A 268 -14.24 -26.48 17.29
N ASP A 269 -15.34 -26.94 16.70
CA ASP A 269 -15.74 -26.53 15.34
C ASP A 269 -16.03 -25.01 15.23
N GLN A 270 -16.55 -24.39 16.30
CA GLN A 270 -16.85 -22.94 16.30
C GLN A 270 -15.58 -22.10 16.37
N GLU A 271 -14.62 -22.53 17.19
CA GLU A 271 -13.30 -21.92 17.29
C GLU A 271 -12.48 -22.10 16.01
N ALA A 272 -12.57 -23.28 15.38
CA ALA A 272 -11.94 -23.54 14.10
C ALA A 272 -12.47 -22.60 13.00
N ASP A 273 -13.79 -22.40 12.95
CA ASP A 273 -14.43 -21.45 12.04
C ASP A 273 -13.97 -20.02 12.32
N ALA A 274 -13.93 -19.59 13.59
CA ALA A 274 -13.48 -18.26 13.98
C ALA A 274 -11.99 -18.00 13.66
N ILE A 275 -11.13 -19.01 13.85
CA ILE A 275 -9.70 -18.94 13.48
C ILE A 275 -9.55 -18.82 11.97
N GLU A 276 -10.31 -19.58 11.19
CA GLU A 276 -10.25 -19.55 9.74
C GLU A 276 -10.79 -18.23 9.17
N GLU A 277 -11.80 -17.65 9.81
CA GLU A 277 -12.32 -16.31 9.52
C GLU A 277 -11.25 -15.24 9.79
N LEU A 278 -10.70 -15.21 11.01
CA LEU A 278 -9.62 -14.29 11.38
C LEU A 278 -8.41 -14.44 10.44
N ARG A 279 -8.06 -15.67 10.04
CA ARG A 279 -6.98 -15.93 9.08
C ARG A 279 -7.25 -15.26 7.74
N LYS A 280 -8.47 -15.36 7.22
CA LYS A 280 -8.88 -14.72 5.95
C LYS A 280 -8.83 -13.21 6.07
N ASP A 281 -9.32 -12.64 7.17
CA ASP A 281 -9.34 -11.20 7.41
C ASP A 281 -7.93 -10.61 7.53
N LEU A 282 -7.05 -11.30 8.26
CA LEU A 282 -5.65 -10.93 8.34
C LEU A 282 -4.88 -11.21 7.03
N GLY A 283 -5.44 -11.98 6.10
CA GLY A 283 -4.80 -12.36 4.85
C GLY A 283 -3.58 -13.27 5.06
N VAL A 284 -3.56 -14.05 6.14
CA VAL A 284 -2.44 -14.93 6.50
C VAL A 284 -2.59 -16.26 5.76
N SER A 285 -1.52 -16.77 5.14
CA SER A 285 -1.59 -18.07 4.46
C SER A 285 -1.80 -19.23 5.45
N VAL A 286 -2.44 -20.31 4.99
CA VAL A 286 -2.67 -21.53 5.80
C VAL A 286 -1.36 -22.08 6.38
N ASN A 287 -0.29 -22.07 5.59
CA ASN A 287 1.04 -22.54 6.04
C ASN A 287 1.59 -21.71 7.20
N VAL A 288 1.40 -20.39 7.16
CA VAL A 288 1.83 -19.50 8.24
C VAL A 288 0.97 -19.72 9.49
N ALA A 289 -0.35 -19.86 9.33
CA ALA A 289 -1.25 -20.16 10.45
C ALA A 289 -0.90 -21.48 11.15
N ASN A 290 -0.64 -22.55 10.38
CA ASN A 290 -0.19 -23.83 10.92
C ASN A 290 1.14 -23.72 11.67
N GLY A 291 2.10 -22.95 11.14
CA GLY A 291 3.37 -22.70 11.84
C GLY A 291 3.19 -21.94 13.17
N ILE A 292 2.24 -21.01 13.24
CA ILE A 292 1.88 -20.32 14.48
C ILE A 292 1.24 -21.30 15.47
N LEU A 293 0.29 -22.12 15.02
CA LEU A 293 -0.36 -23.14 15.85
C LEU A 293 0.67 -24.09 16.48
N GLU A 294 1.59 -24.63 15.68
CA GLU A 294 2.68 -25.48 16.18
C GLU A 294 3.53 -24.78 17.25
N THR A 295 3.83 -23.50 17.04
CA THR A 295 4.62 -22.69 17.97
C THR A 295 3.88 -22.49 19.29
N VAL A 296 2.57 -22.20 19.23
CA VAL A 296 1.71 -22.04 20.41
C VAL A 296 1.60 -23.35 21.18
N GLN A 297 1.37 -24.48 20.50
CA GLN A 297 1.30 -25.81 21.12
C GLN A 297 2.61 -26.19 21.81
N LYS A 298 3.76 -26.00 21.16
CA LYS A 298 5.09 -26.26 21.74
C LYS A 298 5.33 -25.41 22.99
N ASN A 299 4.95 -24.14 22.98
CA ASN A 299 5.08 -23.27 24.14
C ASN A 299 4.17 -23.72 25.30
N LYS A 300 2.93 -24.12 25.03
CA LYS A 300 2.03 -24.68 26.05
C LYS A 300 2.61 -25.94 26.71
N ILE A 301 3.22 -26.83 25.92
CA ILE A 301 3.90 -28.05 26.42
C ILE A 301 5.10 -27.67 27.31
N LYS A 302 5.94 -26.72 26.87
CA LYS A 302 7.05 -26.22 27.69
C LYS A 302 6.58 -25.61 29.01
N THR A 303 5.52 -24.80 28.99
CA THR A 303 4.95 -24.23 30.22
C THR A 303 4.47 -25.34 31.15
N LYS A 304 3.76 -26.37 30.66
CA LYS A 304 3.38 -27.53 31.48
C LYS A 304 4.59 -28.25 32.10
N LEU A 305 5.69 -28.39 31.35
CA LEU A 305 6.94 -29.00 31.85
C LEU A 305 7.65 -28.15 32.91
N HIS A 306 7.35 -26.85 33.03
CA HIS A 306 7.85 -26.01 34.11
C HIS A 306 7.06 -26.16 35.42
N PHE A 307 5.97 -26.91 35.44
CA PHE A 307 5.18 -27.16 36.64
C PHE A 307 5.14 -28.66 36.95
N CYS A 308 5.25 -29.01 38.23
CA CYS A 308 5.14 -30.39 38.66
C CYS A 308 3.72 -30.92 38.36
N PRO A 309 3.57 -32.01 37.61
CA PRO A 309 2.25 -32.55 37.26
C PRO A 309 1.47 -33.10 38.47
N ASN A 310 2.12 -33.31 39.62
CA ASN A 310 1.48 -33.84 40.83
C ASN A 310 1.06 -32.75 41.83
N CYS A 311 1.86 -31.69 42.01
CA CYS A 311 1.57 -30.64 43.00
C CYS A 311 1.36 -29.24 42.39
N GLY A 312 1.60 -29.05 41.09
CA GLY A 312 1.42 -27.76 40.40
C GLY A 312 2.48 -26.71 40.72
N GLU A 313 3.48 -27.01 41.55
CA GLU A 313 4.56 -26.07 41.88
C GLU A 313 5.56 -25.90 40.73
N SER A 314 6.16 -24.71 40.65
CA SER A 314 7.11 -24.36 39.59
C SER A 314 8.45 -25.08 39.77
N LEU A 315 8.80 -25.94 38.81
CA LEU A 315 10.07 -26.67 38.76
C LEU A 315 11.28 -25.75 38.54
N SER A 316 11.07 -24.47 38.20
CA SER A 316 12.15 -23.47 38.04
C SER A 316 12.83 -23.07 39.36
N GLN A 317 12.18 -23.28 40.51
CA GLN A 317 12.81 -23.04 41.83
C GLN A 317 13.87 -24.10 42.16
N TYR A 318 13.66 -25.35 41.74
CA TYR A 318 14.59 -26.47 41.99
C TYR A 318 15.83 -26.48 41.06
N ALA A 319 15.79 -25.71 39.97
CA ALA A 319 16.92 -25.59 39.03
C ALA A 319 18.02 -24.62 39.52
N LYS A 320 17.74 -23.74 40.48
CA LYS A 320 18.71 -22.78 41.04
C LYS A 320 19.48 -23.30 42.26
N GLU A 321 19.04 -24.41 42.86
CA GLU A 321 19.66 -24.96 44.08
C GLU A 321 20.69 -26.07 43.81
N ASN A 322 20.92 -26.44 42.54
CA ASN A 322 21.86 -27.51 42.15
C ASN A 322 22.95 -27.05 41.16
N VAL A 323 23.38 -25.78 41.24
CA VAL A 323 24.63 -25.30 40.62
C VAL A 323 25.57 -24.79 41.71
#